data_AF-A0A849FU38-F1
#
_entry.id   AF-A0A849FU38-F1
#
_cell.length_a   1.000
_cell.length_b   1.000
_cell.length_c   1.000
_cell.angle_alpha   90.00
_cell.angle_beta   90.00
_cell.angle_gamma   90.00
#
_symmetry.space_group_name_H-M   'P 1'
#
loop_
_entity.id
_entity.type
_entity.pdbx_description
1 polymer ?
#
loop_
_entity_poly.entity_id
_entity_poly.type
_entity_poly.pdbx_seq_one_letter_code
_entity_poly.pdbx_strand_id
1 'polypeptide(L)'
;MIEHVTKWANGDIAQGKIMLIAGVLALLAAIFAWKNGGEMLRGMLIPMGLIVLICGGYGGFMQNQRAGIITEVSKGFQEDAKVIRDAEIARISKECRTYKMMNYIWASMALVGVVILFMAGTNVWKGASLGIILLAATGFIVDNFLHGRAEVYLSELLRL
;
A
#
# COMPACT_ATOMS: atom_id res chain seq x y z
N MET A 1 -25.15 -1.87 6.44
CA MET A 1 -23.85 -2.58 6.52
C MET A 1 -23.35 -3.05 5.15
N ILE A 2 -24.11 -3.88 4.40
CA ILE A 2 -23.66 -4.43 3.10
C ILE A 2 -23.29 -3.34 2.08
N GLU A 3 -24.05 -2.25 2.02
CA GLU A 3 -23.71 -1.11 1.15
C GLU A 3 -22.37 -0.46 1.54
N HIS A 4 -22.14 -0.25 2.83
CA HIS A 4 -20.89 0.33 3.35
C HIS A 4 -19.67 -0.55 3.06
N VAL A 5 -19.77 -1.87 3.27
CA VAL A 5 -18.65 -2.79 2.95
C VAL A 5 -18.37 -2.81 1.45
N THR A 6 -19.42 -2.77 0.63
CA THR A 6 -19.28 -2.77 -0.83
C THR A 6 -18.62 -1.49 -1.32
N LYS A 7 -19.03 -0.33 -0.79
CA LYS A 7 -18.44 0.97 -1.11
C LYS A 7 -16.96 1.03 -0.72
N TRP A 8 -16.63 0.61 0.50
CA TRP A 8 -15.24 0.55 0.97
C TRP A 8 -14.38 -0.41 0.12
N ALA A 9 -14.84 -1.64 -0.09
CA ALA A 9 -14.11 -2.66 -0.85
C ALA A 9 -13.89 -2.25 -2.31
N ASN A 10 -14.88 -1.62 -2.95
CA ASN A 10 -14.72 -1.09 -4.31
C ASN A 10 -13.69 0.04 -4.38
N GLY A 11 -13.61 0.89 -3.35
CA GLY A 11 -12.56 1.90 -3.24
C GLY A 11 -11.16 1.30 -3.17
N ASP A 12 -10.99 0.24 -2.36
CA ASP A 12 -9.72 -0.49 -2.26
C ASP A 12 -9.37 -1.23 -3.56
N ILE A 13 -10.35 -1.85 -4.24
CA ILE A 13 -10.15 -2.47 -5.56
C ILE A 13 -9.68 -1.43 -6.58
N ALA A 14 -10.28 -0.23 -6.58
CA ALA A 14 -9.87 0.85 -7.46
C ALA A 14 -8.44 1.31 -7.16
N GLN A 15 -8.07 1.44 -5.89
CA GLN A 15 -6.68 1.73 -5.52
C GLN A 15 -5.73 0.60 -5.96
N GLY A 16 -6.11 -0.66 -5.80
CA GLY A 16 -5.33 -1.80 -6.29
C GLY A 16 -5.06 -1.72 -7.80
N LYS A 17 -6.03 -1.27 -8.61
CA LYS A 17 -5.83 -1.02 -10.06
C LYS A 17 -4.80 0.08 -10.32
N ILE A 18 -4.89 1.19 -9.59
CA ILE A 18 -3.93 2.29 -9.69
C ILE A 18 -2.52 1.81 -9.32
N MET A 19 -2.41 1.00 -8.25
CA MET A 19 -1.15 0.39 -7.84
C MET A 19 -0.58 -0.53 -8.94
N LEU A 20 -1.39 -1.38 -9.56
CA LEU A 20 -0.92 -2.21 -10.68
C LEU A 20 -0.33 -1.38 -11.82
N ILE A 21 -1.01 -0.29 -12.21
CA ILE A 21 -0.52 0.63 -13.25
C ILE A 21 0.82 1.25 -12.82
N ALA A 22 0.90 1.74 -11.58
CA ALA A 22 2.14 2.28 -11.02
C ALA A 22 3.27 1.25 -11.00
N GLY A 23 2.97 -0.02 -10.68
CA GLY A 23 3.93 -1.12 -10.71
C GLY A 23 4.46 -1.41 -12.11
N VAL A 24 3.60 -1.39 -13.13
CA VAL A 24 4.03 -1.54 -14.54
C VAL A 24 4.92 -0.37 -14.97
N LEU A 25 4.55 0.87 -14.62
CA LEU A 25 5.37 2.04 -14.93
C LEU A 25 6.74 1.98 -14.23
N ALA A 26 6.76 1.56 -12.95
CA ALA A 26 8.00 1.37 -12.19
C ALA A 26 8.87 0.27 -12.81
N LEU A 27 8.27 -0.81 -13.32
CA LEU A 27 9.00 -1.88 -14.00
C LEU A 27 9.64 -1.39 -15.30
N LEU A 28 8.89 -0.64 -16.12
CA LEU A 28 9.43 -0.04 -17.34
C LEU A 28 10.58 0.91 -17.02
N ALA A 29 10.44 1.75 -15.99
CA ALA A 29 11.49 2.63 -15.53
C ALA A 29 12.73 1.85 -15.03
N ALA A 30 12.52 0.72 -14.33
CA ALA A 30 13.61 -0.13 -13.86
C ALA A 30 14.37 -0.80 -15.02
N ILE A 31 13.64 -1.28 -16.04
CA ILE A 31 14.24 -1.84 -17.26
C ILE A 31 15.04 -0.77 -18.01
N PHE A 32 14.51 0.44 -18.12
CA PHE A 32 15.21 1.57 -18.73
C PHE A 32 16.49 1.92 -17.96
N ALA A 33 16.40 2.03 -16.63
CA ALA A 33 17.53 2.30 -15.75
C ALA A 33 18.59 1.20 -15.83
N TRP A 34 18.18 -0.06 -15.99
CA TRP A 34 19.12 -1.19 -16.12
C TRP A 34 19.88 -1.15 -17.46
N LYS A 35 19.19 -0.87 -18.57
CA LYS A 35 19.79 -0.86 -19.91
C LYS A 35 20.65 0.38 -20.19
N ASN A 36 20.21 1.55 -19.73
CA ASN A 36 20.81 2.83 -20.13
C ASN A 36 21.47 3.59 -18.96
N GLY A 37 21.43 3.04 -17.75
CA GLY A 37 21.76 3.79 -16.55
C GLY A 37 23.24 3.82 -16.17
N GLY A 38 23.71 5.04 -15.84
CA GLY A 38 24.95 5.25 -15.10
C GLY A 38 24.86 4.75 -13.65
N GLU A 39 25.96 4.87 -12.90
CA GLU A 39 26.10 4.34 -11.53
C GLU A 39 24.92 4.69 -10.60
N MET A 40 24.40 5.92 -10.69
CA MET A 40 23.27 6.38 -9.88
C MET A 40 21.97 5.64 -10.21
N LEU A 41 21.64 5.44 -11.50
CA LEU A 41 20.45 4.70 -11.91
C LEU A 41 20.55 3.21 -11.54
N ARG A 42 21.76 2.63 -11.58
CA ARG A 42 21.99 1.26 -11.11
C ARG A 42 21.71 1.09 -9.62
N GLY A 43 22.08 2.08 -8.81
CA GLY A 43 21.79 2.10 -7.38
C GLY A 43 20.28 2.07 -7.06
N MET A 44 19.44 2.63 -7.93
CA MET A 44 17.99 2.68 -7.74
C MET A 44 17.27 1.35 -8.02
N LEU A 45 17.92 0.39 -8.69
CA LEU A 45 17.25 -0.81 -9.18
C LEU A 45 16.63 -1.67 -8.07
N ILE A 46 17.31 -1.81 -6.93
CA ILE A 46 16.79 -2.61 -5.80
C ILE A 46 15.53 -1.96 -5.21
N PRO A 47 15.54 -0.68 -4.79
CA PRO A 47 14.32 -0.03 -4.33
C PRO A 47 13.19 0.00 -5.37
N MET A 48 13.51 0.21 -6.64
CA MET A 48 12.51 0.16 -7.72
C MET A 48 11.89 -1.23 -7.87
N GLY A 49 12.68 -2.29 -7.75
CA GLY A 49 12.18 -3.66 -7.72
C GLY A 49 11.19 -3.90 -6.58
N LEU A 50 11.47 -3.34 -5.39
CA LEU A 50 10.53 -3.40 -4.27
C LEU A 50 9.23 -2.64 -4.54
N ILE A 51 9.30 -1.47 -5.20
CA ILE A 51 8.10 -0.75 -5.65
C ILE A 51 7.27 -1.63 -6.60
N VAL A 52 7.91 -2.29 -7.57
CA VAL A 52 7.23 -3.20 -8.50
C VAL A 52 6.54 -4.34 -7.74
N LEU A 53 7.20 -4.93 -6.74
CA LEU A 53 6.63 -6.02 -5.94
C LEU A 53 5.44 -5.55 -5.08
N ILE A 54 5.54 -4.38 -4.45
CA ILE A 54 4.44 -3.83 -3.65
C ILE A 54 3.28 -3.42 -4.55
N CYS A 55 3.53 -2.57 -5.53
CA CYS A 55 2.49 -2.05 -6.40
C CYS A 55 1.86 -3.13 -7.30
N GLY A 56 2.68 -4.04 -7.84
CA GLY A 56 2.24 -5.17 -8.65
C GLY A 56 1.62 -6.30 -7.82
N GLY A 57 2.39 -6.82 -6.86
CA GLY A 57 1.99 -7.99 -6.06
C GLY A 57 0.88 -7.66 -5.07
N TYR A 58 1.11 -6.70 -4.16
CA TYR A 58 0.11 -6.33 -3.16
C TYR A 58 -1.11 -5.64 -3.80
N GLY A 59 -0.90 -4.80 -4.81
CA GLY A 59 -1.99 -4.20 -5.58
C GLY A 59 -2.91 -5.23 -6.24
N GLY A 60 -2.36 -6.28 -6.84
CA GLY A 60 -3.12 -7.39 -7.41
C GLY A 60 -3.80 -8.27 -6.36
N PHE A 61 -3.10 -8.61 -5.27
CA PHE A 61 -3.65 -9.41 -4.17
C PHE A 61 -4.89 -8.76 -3.53
N MET A 62 -4.83 -7.44 -3.31
CA MET A 62 -5.92 -6.66 -2.72
C MET A 62 -7.22 -6.78 -3.50
N GLN A 63 -7.16 -6.83 -4.84
CA GLN A 63 -8.37 -6.94 -5.67
C GLN A 63 -9.15 -8.23 -5.39
N ASN A 64 -8.44 -9.35 -5.31
CA ASN A 64 -9.04 -10.66 -5.05
C ASN A 64 -9.57 -10.74 -3.61
N GLN A 65 -8.79 -10.25 -2.65
CA GLN A 65 -9.15 -10.30 -1.23
C GLN A 65 -10.40 -9.46 -0.94
N ARG A 66 -10.46 -8.22 -1.43
CA ARG A 66 -11.58 -7.30 -1.15
C ARG A 66 -12.89 -7.74 -1.81
N ALA A 67 -12.83 -8.38 -2.99
CA ALA A 67 -14.00 -9.01 -3.61
C ALA A 67 -14.55 -10.19 -2.76
N GLY A 68 -13.65 -10.99 -2.17
CA GLY A 68 -14.03 -12.07 -1.27
C GLY A 68 -14.75 -11.59 -0.02
N ILE A 69 -14.28 -10.49 0.58
CA ILE A 69 -14.88 -9.90 1.79
C ILE A 69 -16.33 -9.49 1.59
N ILE A 70 -16.68 -8.89 0.43
CA ILE A 70 -18.07 -8.52 0.12
C ILE A 70 -18.97 -9.77 0.18
N THR A 71 -18.50 -10.89 -0.37
CA THR A 71 -19.25 -12.15 -0.41
C THR A 71 -19.40 -12.76 0.97
N GLU A 72 -18.31 -12.78 1.75
CA GLU A 72 -18.29 -13.35 3.11
C GLU A 72 -19.21 -12.57 4.06
N VAL A 73 -19.10 -11.24 4.07
CA VAL A 73 -19.94 -10.36 4.91
C VAL A 73 -21.40 -10.47 4.49
N SER A 74 -21.70 -10.53 3.19
CA SER A 74 -23.09 -10.65 2.71
C SER A 74 -23.74 -11.97 3.14
N LYS A 75 -23.00 -13.08 3.13
CA LYS A 75 -23.51 -14.38 3.59
C LYS A 75 -23.70 -14.41 5.09
N GLY A 76 -22.68 -14.05 5.87
CA GLY A 76 -22.76 -14.08 7.32
C GLY A 76 -23.81 -13.13 7.88
N PHE A 77 -24.04 -11.99 7.23
CA PHE A 77 -25.04 -11.01 7.70
C PHE A 77 -26.48 -11.55 7.59
N GLN A 78 -26.74 -12.52 6.72
CA GLN A 78 -28.04 -13.21 6.64
C GLN A 78 -28.23 -14.21 7.78
N GLU A 79 -27.13 -14.69 8.40
CA GLU A 79 -27.15 -15.67 9.49
C GLU A 79 -27.17 -14.99 10.86
N ASP A 80 -26.22 -14.09 11.14
CA ASP A 80 -26.17 -13.30 12.38
C ASP A 80 -25.51 -11.93 12.14
N ALA A 81 -26.37 -10.92 11.97
CA ALA A 81 -25.95 -9.55 11.70
C ALA A 81 -25.07 -8.94 12.80
N LYS A 82 -25.27 -9.29 14.07
CA LYS A 82 -24.54 -8.69 15.20
C LYS A 82 -23.14 -9.27 15.31
N VAL A 83 -23.02 -10.60 15.21
CA VAL A 83 -21.72 -11.28 15.25
C VAL A 83 -20.82 -10.82 14.10
N ILE A 84 -21.37 -10.70 12.88
CA ILE A 84 -20.61 -10.24 11.72
C ILE A 84 -20.19 -8.78 11.85
N ARG A 85 -21.06 -7.91 12.36
CA ARG A 85 -20.70 -6.50 12.60
C ARG A 85 -19.55 -6.38 13.60
N ASP A 86 -19.62 -7.09 14.72
CA ASP A 86 -18.59 -6.99 15.76
C ASP A 86 -17.25 -7.58 15.28
N ALA A 87 -17.29 -8.66 14.49
CA ALA A 87 -16.10 -9.22 13.83
C ALA A 87 -15.49 -8.23 12.81
N GLU A 88 -16.33 -7.55 12.03
CA GLU A 88 -15.91 -6.56 11.04
C GLU A 88 -15.24 -5.34 11.71
N ILE A 89 -15.82 -4.84 12.79
CA ILE A 89 -15.25 -3.75 13.59
C ILE A 89 -13.87 -4.15 14.11
N ALA A 90 -13.71 -5.36 14.64
CA ALA A 90 -12.43 -5.85 15.11
C ALA A 90 -11.39 -5.94 13.98
N ARG A 91 -11.79 -6.43 12.79
CA ARG A 91 -10.91 -6.54 11.62
C ARG A 91 -10.42 -5.16 11.16
N ILE A 92 -11.33 -4.23 10.90
CA ILE A 92 -10.98 -2.90 10.39
C ILE A 92 -10.20 -2.10 11.44
N SER A 93 -10.53 -2.22 12.73
CA SER A 93 -9.76 -1.57 13.81
C SER A 93 -8.30 -2.04 13.84
N LYS A 94 -8.07 -3.34 13.60
CA LYS A 94 -6.71 -3.90 13.48
C LYS A 94 -5.99 -3.39 12.24
N GLU A 95 -6.67 -3.31 11.09
CA GLU A 95 -6.12 -2.72 9.86
C GLU A 95 -5.69 -1.27 10.10
N CYS A 96 -6.56 -0.42 10.66
CA CYS A 96 -6.26 0.97 11.01
C CYS A 96 -5.02 1.12 11.92
N ARG A 97 -4.86 0.24 12.93
CA ARG A 97 -3.66 0.27 13.79
C ARG A 97 -2.40 -0.10 13.00
N THR A 98 -2.51 -1.06 12.11
CA THR A 98 -1.41 -1.53 11.28
C THR A 98 -0.93 -0.43 10.33
N TYR A 99 -1.85 0.28 9.66
CA TYR A 99 -1.50 1.41 8.80
C TYR A 99 -0.82 2.56 9.56
N LYS A 100 -1.30 2.90 10.77
CA LYS A 100 -0.62 3.91 11.62
C LYS A 100 0.82 3.52 11.94
N MET A 101 1.06 2.24 12.23
CA MET A 101 2.41 1.73 12.46
C MET A 101 3.27 1.80 11.19
N MET A 102 2.71 1.41 10.03
CA MET A 102 3.41 1.46 8.74
C MET A 102 3.80 2.89 8.35
N ASN A 103 2.97 3.89 8.65
CA ASN A 103 3.33 5.30 8.42
C ASN A 103 4.62 5.72 9.14
N TYR A 104 4.85 5.25 10.37
CA TYR A 104 6.12 5.51 11.07
C TYR A 104 7.30 4.77 10.42
N ILE A 105 7.08 3.56 9.92
CA ILE A 105 8.09 2.78 9.20
C ILE A 105 8.47 3.50 7.90
N TRP A 106 7.49 3.95 7.11
CA TRP A 106 7.77 4.71 5.89
C TRP A 106 8.49 6.02 6.17
N ALA A 107 8.07 6.77 7.19
CA ALA A 107 8.73 8.03 7.57
C ALA A 107 10.18 7.80 8.02
N SER A 108 10.44 6.79 8.86
CA SER A 108 11.80 6.45 9.30
C SER A 108 12.67 5.96 8.15
N MET A 109 12.13 5.15 7.24
CA MET A 109 12.85 4.69 6.05
C MET A 109 13.20 5.85 5.10
N ALA A 110 12.29 6.80 4.90
CA ALA A 110 12.58 8.02 4.14
C ALA A 110 13.71 8.83 4.79
N LEU A 111 13.66 9.02 6.11
CA LEU A 111 14.71 9.73 6.86
C LEU A 111 16.07 9.06 6.71
N VAL A 112 16.13 7.73 6.86
CA VAL A 112 17.36 6.96 6.64
C VAL A 112 17.88 7.15 5.21
N GLY A 113 16.99 7.11 4.21
CA GLY A 113 17.36 7.39 2.83
C GLY A 113 17.98 8.78 2.65
N VAL A 114 17.42 9.82 3.29
CA VAL A 114 17.99 11.17 3.26
C VAL A 114 19.38 11.22 3.91
N VAL A 115 19.57 10.57 5.06
CA VAL A 115 20.87 10.54 5.74
C VAL A 115 21.93 9.85 4.85
N ILE A 116 21.61 8.69 4.28
CA ILE A 116 22.55 7.97 3.40
C ILE A 116 22.88 8.82 2.16
N LEU A 117 21.91 9.55 1.59
CA LEU A 117 22.14 10.39 0.40
C LEU A 117 23.26 11.42 0.62
N PHE A 118 23.31 12.05 1.79
CA PHE A 118 24.32 13.05 2.14
C PHE A 118 25.65 12.44 2.61
N MET A 119 25.62 11.23 3.17
CA MET A 119 26.83 10.53 3.62
C MET A 119 27.47 9.64 2.53
N ALA A 120 26.77 9.40 1.42
CA ALA A 120 27.19 8.48 0.37
C ALA A 120 28.43 8.98 -0.39
N GLY A 121 29.51 8.18 -0.34
CA GLY A 121 30.75 8.44 -1.06
C GLY A 121 30.74 8.09 -2.54
N THR A 122 29.76 7.31 -3.02
CA THR A 122 29.66 6.91 -4.44
C THR A 122 28.29 7.22 -5.03
N ASN A 123 28.23 7.37 -6.35
CA ASN A 123 26.98 7.65 -7.06
C ASN A 123 25.98 6.49 -6.96
N VAL A 124 26.45 5.25 -6.83
CA VAL A 124 25.59 4.07 -6.60
C VAL A 124 24.82 4.20 -5.29
N TRP A 125 25.49 4.57 -4.20
CA TRP A 125 24.82 4.74 -2.89
C TRP A 125 23.87 5.93 -2.88
N LYS A 126 24.18 7.03 -3.59
CA LYS A 126 23.25 8.14 -3.80
C LYS A 126 22.00 7.68 -4.55
N GLY A 127 22.18 6.86 -5.59
CA GLY A 127 21.09 6.20 -6.31
C GLY A 127 20.21 5.35 -5.40
N ALA A 128 20.80 4.44 -4.63
CA ALA A 128 20.06 3.60 -3.69
C ALA A 128 19.26 4.42 -2.68
N SER A 129 19.86 5.50 -2.16
CA SER A 129 19.22 6.42 -1.22
C SER A 129 17.98 7.09 -1.82
N LEU A 130 18.08 7.61 -3.04
CA LEU A 130 16.94 8.19 -3.75
C LEU A 130 15.85 7.15 -4.04
N GLY A 131 16.24 5.93 -4.38
CA GLY A 131 15.31 4.82 -4.54
C GLY A 131 14.57 4.48 -3.24
N ILE A 132 15.26 4.46 -2.09
CA ILE A 132 14.66 4.22 -0.77
C ILE A 132 13.66 5.33 -0.43
N ILE A 133 14.01 6.60 -0.67
CA ILE A 133 13.11 7.74 -0.45
C ILE A 133 11.85 7.58 -1.32
N LEU A 134 12.01 7.23 -2.60
CA LEU A 134 10.89 7.02 -3.51
C LEU A 134 10.00 5.84 -3.10
N LEU A 135 10.61 4.74 -2.65
CA LEU A 135 9.91 3.57 -2.12
C LEU A 135 9.10 3.95 -0.87
N ALA A 136 9.71 4.66 0.06
CA ALA A 136 9.06 5.15 1.28
C ALA A 136 7.89 6.07 0.96
N ALA A 137 8.07 7.02 0.05
CA ALA A 137 7.01 7.94 -0.37
C ALA A 137 5.84 7.18 -1.02
N THR A 138 6.14 6.23 -1.91
CA THR A 138 5.12 5.39 -2.55
C THR A 138 4.31 4.60 -1.52
N GLY A 139 4.99 3.90 -0.60
CA GLY A 139 4.33 3.14 0.47
C GLY A 139 3.48 4.02 1.38
N PHE A 140 4.01 5.18 1.78
CA PHE A 140 3.30 6.15 2.61
C PHE A 140 2.02 6.65 1.94
N ILE A 141 2.08 7.02 0.66
CA ILE A 141 0.90 7.49 -0.09
C ILE A 141 -0.17 6.40 -0.14
N VAL A 142 0.23 5.17 -0.51
CA VAL A 142 -0.67 4.01 -0.61
C VAL A 142 -1.38 3.75 0.72
N ASP A 143 -0.62 3.66 1.81
CA ASP A 143 -1.16 3.33 3.13
C ASP A 143 -2.04 4.44 3.69
N ASN A 144 -1.72 5.72 3.43
CA ASN A 144 -2.58 6.82 3.89
C ASN A 144 -3.95 6.81 3.21
N PHE A 145 -4.02 6.50 1.91
CA PHE A 145 -5.31 6.37 1.22
C PHE A 145 -6.12 5.17 1.72
N LEU A 146 -5.47 4.03 1.98
CA LEU A 146 -6.13 2.85 2.56
C LEU A 146 -6.65 3.14 3.97
N HIS A 147 -5.80 3.73 4.80
CA HIS A 147 -6.12 4.10 6.18
C HIS A 147 -7.29 5.07 6.26
N GLY A 148 -7.27 6.14 5.45
CA GLY A 148 -8.35 7.11 5.41
C GLY A 148 -9.70 6.50 5.05
N ARG A 149 -9.74 5.57 4.08
CA ARG A 149 -10.97 4.84 3.73
C ARG A 149 -11.40 3.86 4.82
N ALA A 150 -10.45 3.17 5.45
CA ALA A 150 -10.73 2.26 6.55
C ALA A 150 -11.30 2.98 7.78
N GLU A 151 -10.80 4.17 8.12
CA GLU A 151 -11.34 4.98 9.23
C GLU A 151 -12.77 5.47 8.95
N VAL A 152 -13.06 5.92 7.73
CA VAL A 152 -14.43 6.29 7.33
C VAL A 152 -15.36 5.09 7.48
N TYR A 153 -14.98 3.94 6.94
CA TYR A 153 -15.79 2.72 7.03
C TYR A 153 -16.00 2.25 8.48
N LEU A 154 -14.95 2.26 9.30
CA LEU A 154 -15.06 1.94 10.72
C LEU A 154 -16.04 2.87 11.46
N SER A 155 -16.00 4.16 11.14
CA SER A 155 -16.92 5.14 11.74
C SER A 155 -18.38 4.89 11.33
N GLU A 156 -18.61 4.41 10.11
CA GLU A 156 -19.94 4.01 9.62
C GLU A 156 -20.42 2.75 10.35
N LEU A 157 -19.53 1.76 10.58
CA LEU A 157 -19.87 0.53 11.31
C LEU A 157 -20.24 0.78 12.77
N LEU A 158 -19.53 1.70 13.45
CA LEU A 158 -19.79 2.03 14.85
C LEU A 158 -21.11 2.80 15.07
N ARG A 159 -21.69 3.37 14.00
CA ARG A 159 -22.97 4.09 14.03
C ARG A 159 -24.19 3.19 13.77
N LEU A 160 -23.98 1.95 13.32
CA LEU A 160 -25.02 0.96 13.02
C LEU A 160 -25.34 0.10 14.26
#